data_AF-A0A2N3DYN4-F1
#
_entry.id   AF-A0A2N3DYN4-F1
#
_cell.length_a   1.000
_cell.length_b   1.000
_cell.length_c   1.000
_cell.angle_alpha   90.00
_cell.angle_beta   90.00
_cell.angle_gamma   90.00
#
_symmetry.space_group_name_H-M   'P 1'
#
loop_
_entity.id
_entity.type
_entity.pdbx_description
1 polymer ?
#
loop_
_entity_poly.entity_id
_entity_poly.type
_entity_poly.pdbx_seq_one_letter_code
_entity_poly.pdbx_strand_id
1 'polypeptide(L)' 'MSDSDDKTIGGTPRAVRRPAHVKPPEGWSNPPIPKPRPIREDKAEDQPGGRNPVRYGDWELKGIAVDF' A
#
# COMPACT_ATOMS: atom_id res chain seq x y z
N MET A 1 14.88 26.92 7.81
CA MET A 1 15.59 25.93 6.97
C MET A 1 15.08 26.14 5.57
N SER A 2 15.97 26.52 4.65
CA SER A 2 15.64 27.04 3.31
C SER A 2 15.06 25.96 2.39
N ASP A 3 13.94 26.26 1.73
CA ASP A 3 13.32 25.44 0.66
C ASP A 3 14.26 25.07 -0.50
N SER A 4 15.42 25.71 -0.58
CA SER A 4 16.43 25.49 -1.61
C SER A 4 17.21 24.18 -1.41
N ASP A 5 17.41 23.75 -0.17
CA ASP A 5 18.19 22.54 0.15
C ASP A 5 17.44 21.27 -0.24
N ASP A 6 16.11 21.31 -0.20
CA ASP A 6 15.25 20.17 -0.55
C ASP A 6 15.13 19.96 -2.07
N LYS A 7 15.61 20.89 -2.89
CA LYS A 7 15.47 20.85 -4.36
C LYS A 7 16.74 20.39 -5.08
N THR A 8 17.87 20.29 -4.38
CA THR A 8 19.16 19.95 -4.99
C THR A 8 19.88 18.85 -4.19
N ILE A 9 20.62 17.98 -4.88
CA ILE A 9 21.56 17.04 -4.28
C ILE A 9 22.93 17.38 -4.84
N GLY A 10 23.85 17.84 -3.99
CA GLY A 10 25.22 18.19 -4.40
C GLY A 10 25.29 19.24 -5.52
N GLY A 11 24.38 20.22 -5.52
CA GLY A 11 24.34 21.28 -6.55
C GLY A 11 23.63 20.87 -7.86
N THR A 12 23.18 19.62 -7.98
CA THR A 12 22.34 19.18 -9.10
C THR A 12 20.86 19.18 -8.71
N PRO A 13 19.94 19.65 -9.58
CA PRO A 13 18.51 19.56 -9.32
C PRO A 13 18.08 18.10 -9.08
N ARG A 14 17.25 17.87 -8.07
CA ARG A 14 16.76 16.52 -7.76
C ARG A 14 15.98 15.93 -8.94
N ALA A 15 16.35 14.72 -9.34
CA ALA A 15 15.66 13.95 -10.37
C ALA A 15 14.37 13.29 -9.83
N VAL A 16 13.40 14.10 -9.39
CA VAL A 16 12.09 13.62 -8.88
C VAL A 16 11.08 13.29 -9.98
N ARG A 17 11.38 13.62 -11.24
CA ARG A 17 10.49 13.39 -12.38
C ARG A 17 11.23 12.65 -13.49
N ARG A 18 10.53 11.74 -14.17
CA ARG A 18 11.05 11.03 -15.35
C ARG A 18 11.32 12.03 -16.49
N PRO A 19 12.50 11.99 -17.14
CA PRO A 19 12.80 12.84 -18.30
C PRO A 19 11.88 12.56 -19.49
N ALA A 20 11.45 13.61 -20.19
CA ALA A 20 10.45 13.52 -21.27
C ALA A 20 10.90 12.71 -22.50
N HIS A 21 12.22 12.59 -22.74
CA HIS A 21 12.78 11.87 -23.88
C HIS A 21 12.87 10.35 -23.66
N VAL A 22 12.66 9.88 -22.43
CA VAL A 22 12.71 8.45 -22.11
C VAL A 22 11.40 7.80 -22.54
N LYS A 23 11.44 7.12 -23.68
CA LYS A 23 10.30 6.36 -24.21
C LYS A 23 10.26 4.96 -23.58
N PRO A 24 9.05 4.38 -23.38
CA PRO A 24 8.94 2.97 -23.01
C PRO A 24 9.42 2.05 -24.16
N PRO A 25 9.84 0.80 -23.85
CA PRO A 25 10.25 -0.15 -24.88
C PRO A 25 9.07 -0.60 -25.75
N GLU A 26 9.39 -1.13 -26.94
CA GLU A 26 8.40 -1.68 -27.87
C GLU A 26 7.58 -2.80 -27.20
N GLY A 27 6.25 -2.75 -27.32
CA GLY A 27 5.33 -3.71 -26.69
C GLY A 27 5.03 -3.48 -25.20
N TRP A 28 5.55 -2.42 -24.58
CA TRP A 28 5.22 -2.11 -23.19
C TRP A 28 3.80 -1.57 -23.04
N SER A 29 3.02 -2.20 -22.16
CA SER A 29 1.68 -1.76 -21.75
C SER A 29 1.62 -1.68 -20.23
N ASN A 30 1.06 -0.60 -19.71
CA ASN A 30 0.82 -0.39 -18.29
C ASN A 30 -0.65 -0.07 -18.05
N PRO A 31 -1.56 -1.05 -18.22
CA PRO A 31 -2.97 -0.84 -17.94
C PRO A 31 -3.15 -0.53 -16.45
N PRO A 32 -4.13 0.30 -16.07
CA PRO A 32 -4.42 0.54 -14.67
C PRO A 32 -4.77 -0.77 -13.97
N ILE A 33 -4.35 -0.89 -12.71
CA ILE A 33 -4.72 -2.02 -11.85
C ILE A 33 -6.27 -2.06 -11.78
N PRO A 34 -6.90 -3.24 -11.87
CA PRO A 34 -8.35 -3.35 -11.72
C PRO A 34 -8.81 -2.78 -10.37
N LYS A 35 -10.04 -2.27 -10.34
CA LYS A 35 -10.63 -1.77 -9.09
C LYS A 35 -10.65 -2.88 -8.04
N PRO A 36 -10.30 -2.57 -6.78
CA PRO A 36 -10.39 -3.56 -5.70
C PRO A 36 -11.84 -4.04 -5.58
N ARG A 37 -12.00 -5.32 -5.24
CA ARG A 37 -13.31 -5.87 -4.91
C ARG A 37 -13.80 -5.24 -3.61
N PRO A 38 -15.12 -5.01 -3.44
CA PRO A 38 -15.68 -4.61 -2.16
C PRO A 38 -15.27 -5.59 -1.07
N ILE A 39 -14.98 -5.08 0.13
CA ILE A 39 -14.79 -5.91 1.32
C ILE A 39 -16.11 -6.66 1.55
N ARG A 40 -16.02 -7.98 1.67
CA ARG A 40 -17.11 -8.82 2.13
C ARG A 40 -16.76 -9.20 3.55
N GLU A 41 -17.54 -8.72 4.50
CA GLU A 41 -17.48 -9.23 5.86
C GLU A 41 -18.14 -10.60 5.88
N ASP A 42 -17.39 -11.60 6.33
CA ASP A 42 -18.00 -12.87 6.69
C ASP A 42 -18.89 -12.65 7.92
N LYS A 43 -20.03 -13.34 7.99
CA LYS A 43 -20.92 -13.25 9.14
C LYS A 43 -20.18 -13.75 10.38
N ALA A 44 -20.30 -13.01 11.47
CA ALA A 44 -19.60 -13.34 12.71
C ALA A 44 -20.00 -14.74 13.22
N GLU A 45 -21.25 -15.15 12.99
CA GLU A 45 -21.79 -16.45 13.37
C GLU A 45 -21.15 -17.63 12.62
N ASP A 46 -20.65 -17.38 11.41
CA ASP A 46 -19.99 -18.40 10.58
C ASP A 46 -18.51 -18.58 10.97
N GLN A 47 -18.00 -17.75 11.89
CA GLN A 47 -16.62 -17.77 12.38
C GLN A 47 -16.52 -18.49 13.73
N PRO A 48 -15.39 -19.19 14.00
CA PRO A 48 -15.17 -19.84 15.29
C PRO A 48 -15.29 -18.84 16.45
N GLY A 49 -16.32 -19.00 17.29
CA GLY A 49 -16.55 -18.12 18.45
C GLY A 49 -17.44 -16.90 18.18
N GLY A 50 -18.10 -16.78 17.02
CA GLY A 50 -19.10 -15.73 16.79
C GLY A 50 -18.50 -14.33 16.62
N ARG A 51 -17.21 -14.22 16.29
CA ARG A 51 -16.44 -12.97 16.22
C ARG A 51 -15.81 -12.83 14.84
N ASN A 52 -15.59 -11.59 14.40
CA ASN A 52 -14.97 -11.27 13.12
C ASN A 52 -13.50 -10.83 13.34
N PRO A 53 -12.53 -11.76 13.44
CA PRO A 53 -11.12 -11.47 13.71
C PRO A 53 -10.36 -11.06 12.44
N VAL A 54 -11.02 -10.51 11.41
CA VAL A 54 -10.41 -10.30 10.09
C VAL A 54 -9.46 -9.09 10.11
N ARG A 55 -8.36 -9.24 10.84
CA ARG A 55 -7.02 -8.93 10.37
C ARG A 55 -6.13 -10.14 10.68
N TYR A 56 -5.47 -10.69 9.66
CA TYR A 56 -4.36 -11.61 9.89
C TYR A 56 -3.33 -10.89 10.77
N GLY A 57 -3.13 -11.40 12.00
CA GLY A 57 -2.32 -10.76 13.05
C GLY A 57 -3.06 -10.60 14.39
N ASP A 58 -4.39 -10.52 14.38
CA ASP A 58 -5.17 -10.40 15.62
C ASP A 58 -5.51 -11.79 16.18
N TRP A 59 -4.58 -12.41 16.91
CA TRP A 59 -4.90 -13.60 17.71
C TRP A 59 -5.48 -13.18 19.06
N GLU A 60 -6.66 -13.66 19.43
CA GLU A 60 -7.23 -13.36 20.75
C GLU A 60 -6.94 -14.48 21.76
N LEU A 61 -6.32 -14.12 22.91
CA LEU A 61 -6.18 -15.00 24.07
C LEU A 61 -6.93 -14.39 25.26
N LYS A 62 -7.99 -15.06 25.73
CA LYS A 62 -8.87 -14.59 26.83
C LYS A 62 -9.46 -13.19 26.59
N GLY A 63 -9.74 -12.84 25.33
CA GLY A 63 -10.31 -11.55 24.94
C GLY A 63 -9.30 -10.41 24.88
N ILE A 64 -8.00 -10.71 24.89
CA ILE A 64 -6.91 -9.75 24.65
C ILE A 64 -6.33 -10.04 23.26
N ALA A 65 -6.18 -9.01 22.43
CA ALA A 65 -5.52 -9.10 21.13
C ALA A 65 -4.00 -9.26 21.31
N VAL A 66 -3.42 -10.26 20.64
CA VAL A 66 -2.02 -10.67 20.66
C VAL A 66 -1.50 -10.74 19.22
N ASP A 67 -0.35 -10.11 18.96
CA ASP A 67 0.40 -10.15 17.69
C ASP A 67 1.93 -10.21 17.98
N PHE A 68 2.75 -10.57 16.98
CA PHE A 68 4.23 -10.66 17.07
C PHE A 68 4.97 -9.35 16.74
#